data_AF-A0A2R6IVF8-F1
#
_entry.id   AF-A0A2R6IVF8-F1
#
_cell.length_a   1.000
_cell.length_b   1.000
_cell.length_c   1.000
_cell.angle_alpha   90.00
_cell.angle_beta   90.00
_cell.angle_gamma   90.00
#
_symmetry.space_group_name_H-M   'P 1'
#
loop_
_entity.id
_entity.type
_entity.pdbx_description
1 polymer ?
#
loop_
_entity_poly.entity_id
_entity_poly.type
_entity_poly.pdbx_seq_one_letter_code
_entity_poly.pdbx_strand_id
1 'polypeptide(L)'
;MSGDDPIAAALLSNSTYERLRQERFGWFKQPLTRKITLQGYLLHVLAGVLPVLALLPRELRALYFGSSVADAAPKVGVVALIAVGVVGAAGVGLAAVAYLRIRHGDEFDEHTAHSVLNFEDLCSMAGLATGGVATVATYSFVLLGFGGVDAVRAWMALGGGNPFAASSLPLNVGTVAVTALVVGVWFHVMSAYLHVRGMVDEGIAL
;
A
#
# COMPACT_ATOMS: atom_id res chain seq x y z
N MET A 1 41.49 -3.20 -8.12
CA MET A 1 40.62 -2.23 -7.41
C MET A 1 39.26 -2.29 -8.08
N SER A 2 38.28 -2.95 -7.46
CA SER A 2 36.89 -2.95 -7.96
C SER A 2 36.25 -1.63 -7.53
N GLY A 3 36.01 -0.73 -8.49
CA GLY A 3 35.47 0.61 -8.26
C GLY A 3 33.98 0.67 -7.91
N ASP A 4 33.32 -0.48 -7.70
CA ASP A 4 31.86 -0.58 -7.53
C ASP A 4 31.49 -1.10 -6.13
N ASP A 5 32.11 -0.59 -5.07
CA ASP A 5 31.62 -0.82 -3.72
C ASP A 5 30.59 0.27 -3.34
N PRO A 6 29.29 -0.05 -3.25
CA PRO A 6 28.25 0.91 -2.89
C PRO A 6 28.44 1.49 -1.48
N ILE A 7 29.15 0.79 -0.59
CA ILE A 7 29.48 1.28 0.76
C ILE A 7 30.54 2.38 0.67
N ALA A 8 31.58 2.18 -0.13
CA ALA A 8 32.62 3.18 -0.35
C ALA A 8 32.06 4.42 -1.08
N ALA A 9 31.18 4.24 -2.07
CA ALA A 9 30.52 5.34 -2.77
C ALA A 9 29.61 6.17 -1.85
N ALA A 10 28.93 5.54 -0.89
CA ALA A 10 28.09 6.24 0.07
C ALA A 10 28.90 6.99 1.15
N LEU A 11 30.00 6.39 1.64
CA LEU A 11 30.93 7.06 2.57
C LEU A 11 31.64 8.25 1.93
N LEU A 12 31.87 8.19 0.62
CA LEU A 12 32.46 9.27 -0.19
C LEU A 12 31.42 10.27 -0.72
N SER A 13 30.12 9.98 -0.59
CA SER A 13 29.06 10.93 -0.93
C SER A 13 28.97 12.01 0.16
N ASN A 14 28.82 13.28 -0.24
CA ASN A 14 28.66 14.39 0.71
C ASN A 14 27.29 14.41 1.43
N SER A 15 26.45 13.40 1.21
CA SER A 15 25.11 13.29 1.77
C SER A 15 25.10 12.52 3.09
N THR A 16 24.89 13.22 4.20
CA THR A 16 24.70 12.61 5.53
C THR A 16 23.54 11.59 5.51
N TYR A 17 22.51 11.83 4.69
CA TYR A 17 21.36 10.93 4.54
C TYR A 17 21.74 9.59 3.89
N GLU A 18 22.46 9.57 2.75
CA GLU A 18 22.82 8.29 2.07
C GLU A 18 23.81 7.47 2.89
N ARG A 19 24.73 8.13 3.60
CA ARG A 19 25.64 7.47 4.53
C ARG A 19 24.87 6.76 5.65
N LEU A 20 23.95 7.47 6.31
CA LEU A 20 23.10 6.90 7.36
C LEU A 20 22.19 5.77 6.84
N ARG A 21 21.64 5.91 5.62
CA ARG A 21 20.78 4.90 5.00
C ARG A 21 21.53 3.59 4.72
N GLN A 22 22.81 3.66 4.35
CA GLN A 22 23.65 2.49 4.10
C GLN A 22 24.14 1.82 5.39
N GLU A 23 24.42 2.61 6.43
CA GLU A 23 24.81 2.11 7.75
C GLU A 23 23.64 1.45 8.50
N ARG A 24 22.40 1.85 8.22
CA ARG A 24 21.22 1.32 8.92
C ARG A 24 20.72 0.01 8.32
N PHE A 25 20.54 -0.98 9.20
CA PHE A 25 19.92 -2.27 8.84
C PHE A 25 18.40 -2.11 8.68
N GLY A 26 17.94 -1.65 7.51
CA GLY A 26 16.52 -1.56 7.17
C GLY A 26 15.99 -2.85 6.53
N TRP A 27 14.78 -3.27 6.90
CA TRP A 27 14.09 -4.42 6.27
C TRP A 27 13.75 -4.15 4.78
N PHE A 28 13.60 -2.88 4.39
CA PHE A 28 13.28 -2.46 3.03
C PHE A 28 14.34 -1.49 2.47
N LYS A 29 15.47 -2.03 1.99
CA LYS A 29 16.58 -1.27 1.37
C LYS A 29 16.28 -0.76 -0.05
N GLN A 30 15.05 -0.90 -0.52
CA GLN A 30 14.66 -0.52 -1.88
C GLN A 30 14.61 1.02 -2.03
N PRO A 31 14.77 1.54 -3.25
CA PRO A 31 14.56 2.95 -3.53
C PRO A 31 13.13 3.40 -3.14
N LEU A 32 12.99 4.66 -2.71
CA LEU A 32 11.73 5.30 -2.32
C LEU A 32 10.69 5.20 -3.44
N THR A 33 11.11 5.45 -4.68
CA THR A 33 10.27 5.33 -5.87
C THR A 33 9.68 3.91 -6.00
N ARG A 34 10.49 2.89 -5.77
CA ARG A 34 10.03 1.49 -5.78
C ARG A 34 9.06 1.18 -4.64
N LYS A 35 9.27 1.71 -3.44
CA LYS A 35 8.35 1.53 -2.31
C LYS A 35 6.97 2.15 -2.60
N ILE A 36 6.93 3.36 -3.15
CA ILE A 36 5.69 4.04 -3.59
C ILE A 36 5.00 3.23 -4.69
N THR A 37 5.76 2.75 -5.66
CA THR A 37 5.23 1.89 -6.75
C THR A 37 4.62 0.60 -6.20
N LEU A 38 5.25 -0.05 -5.22
CA LEU A 38 4.72 -1.26 -4.57
C LEU A 38 3.39 -0.99 -3.85
N GLN A 39 3.26 0.15 -3.17
CA GLN A 39 1.99 0.55 -2.56
C GLN A 39 0.92 0.84 -3.61
N GLY A 40 1.31 1.42 -4.75
CA GLY A 40 0.45 1.55 -5.93
C GLY A 40 -0.09 0.19 -6.39
N TYR A 41 0.76 -0.82 -6.51
CA TYR A 41 0.31 -2.18 -6.85
C TYR A 41 -0.62 -2.80 -5.80
N LEU A 42 -0.33 -2.64 -4.50
CA LEU A 42 -1.23 -3.10 -3.44
C LEU A 42 -2.62 -2.47 -3.55
N LEU A 43 -2.71 -1.18 -3.89
CA LEU A 43 -3.98 -0.51 -4.13
C LEU A 43 -4.71 -1.03 -5.37
N HIS A 44 -4.01 -1.39 -6.45
CA HIS A 44 -4.64 -2.05 -7.60
C HIS A 44 -5.16 -3.45 -7.24
N VAL A 45 -4.41 -4.19 -6.42
CA VAL A 45 -4.89 -5.46 -5.87
C VAL A 45 -6.15 -5.22 -5.05
N LEU A 46 -6.20 -4.21 -4.18
CA LEU A 46 -7.41 -3.86 -3.43
C LEU A 46 -8.57 -3.40 -4.32
N ALA A 47 -8.30 -2.66 -5.41
CA ALA A 47 -9.32 -2.30 -6.40
C ALA A 47 -9.94 -3.54 -7.08
N GLY A 48 -9.15 -4.62 -7.20
CA GLY A 48 -9.59 -5.93 -7.68
C GLY A 48 -10.64 -6.62 -6.81
N VAL A 49 -10.94 -6.14 -5.60
CA VAL A 49 -11.98 -6.72 -4.74
C VAL A 49 -13.35 -6.69 -5.43
N LEU A 50 -13.70 -5.60 -6.12
CA LEU A 50 -14.99 -5.49 -6.82
C LEU A 50 -15.17 -6.57 -7.91
N PRO A 51 -14.25 -6.71 -8.90
CA PRO A 51 -14.40 -7.74 -9.91
C PRO A 51 -14.36 -9.15 -9.32
N VAL A 52 -13.57 -9.41 -8.27
CA VAL A 52 -13.53 -10.73 -7.64
C VAL A 52 -14.84 -11.05 -6.92
N LEU A 53 -15.44 -10.08 -6.21
CA LEU A 53 -16.77 -10.23 -5.62
C LEU A 53 -17.85 -10.44 -6.68
N ALA A 54 -17.73 -9.81 -7.84
CA ALA A 54 -18.66 -10.00 -8.96
C ALA A 54 -18.59 -11.42 -9.56
N LEU A 55 -17.45 -12.10 -9.43
CA LEU A 55 -17.21 -13.47 -9.87
C LEU A 55 -17.69 -14.54 -8.86
N LEU A 56 -18.17 -14.14 -7.69
CA LEU A 56 -18.65 -15.10 -6.69
C LEU A 56 -19.85 -15.93 -7.19
N PRO A 57 -20.05 -17.14 -6.62
CA PRO A 57 -21.19 -17.99 -6.95
C PRO A 57 -22.52 -17.23 -6.90
N ARG A 58 -23.39 -17.48 -7.89
CA ARG A 58 -24.66 -16.74 -8.07
C ARG A 58 -25.55 -16.79 -6.82
N GLU A 59 -25.60 -17.93 -6.17
CA GLU A 59 -26.38 -18.15 -4.94
C GLU A 59 -25.94 -17.22 -3.81
N LEU A 60 -24.63 -17.08 -3.60
CA LEU A 60 -24.05 -16.21 -2.60
C LEU A 60 -24.30 -14.73 -2.94
N ARG A 61 -24.16 -14.37 -4.23
CA ARG A 61 -24.44 -13.01 -4.70
C ARG A 61 -25.90 -12.61 -4.52
N ALA A 62 -26.83 -13.51 -4.86
CA ALA A 62 -28.26 -13.28 -4.66
C ALA A 62 -28.61 -13.11 -3.17
N LEU A 63 -27.92 -13.84 -2.29
CA LEU A 63 -28.18 -13.80 -0.85
C LEU A 63 -27.65 -12.53 -0.17
N TYR A 64 -26.46 -12.04 -0.54
CA TYR A 64 -25.77 -10.97 0.21
C TYR A 64 -25.60 -9.66 -0.54
N PHE A 65 -25.67 -9.67 -1.88
CA PHE A 65 -25.32 -8.53 -2.72
C PHE A 65 -26.50 -7.99 -3.55
N GLY A 66 -27.65 -8.66 -3.52
CA GLY A 66 -28.86 -8.22 -4.22
C GLY A 66 -28.66 -8.10 -5.73
N SER A 67 -29.08 -6.98 -6.32
CA SER A 67 -29.02 -6.73 -7.77
C SER A 67 -27.63 -6.29 -8.26
N SER A 68 -26.80 -5.70 -7.39
CA SER A 68 -25.52 -5.09 -7.77
C SER A 68 -24.47 -5.25 -6.67
N VAL A 69 -23.36 -5.90 -7.01
CA VAL A 69 -22.22 -6.06 -6.09
C VAL A 69 -21.56 -4.72 -5.79
N ALA A 70 -21.55 -3.79 -6.76
CA ALA A 70 -20.94 -2.48 -6.59
C ALA A 70 -21.67 -1.62 -5.56
N ASP A 71 -23.00 -1.76 -5.47
CA ASP A 71 -23.85 -0.97 -4.59
C ASP A 71 -24.00 -1.59 -3.19
N ALA A 72 -23.61 -2.85 -3.03
CA ALA A 72 -23.61 -3.53 -1.76
C ALA A 72 -22.53 -2.97 -0.81
N ALA A 73 -22.82 -2.96 0.50
CA ALA A 73 -21.92 -2.51 1.56
C ALA A 73 -21.59 -3.64 2.55
N PRO A 74 -20.97 -4.76 2.12
CA PRO A 74 -20.62 -5.87 2.99
C PRO A 74 -19.47 -5.50 3.94
N LYS A 75 -19.37 -6.18 5.08
CA LYS A 75 -18.28 -5.99 6.06
C LYS A 75 -16.89 -6.17 5.46
N VAL A 76 -16.71 -7.08 4.51
CA VAL A 76 -15.42 -7.25 3.80
C VAL A 76 -15.01 -5.98 3.04
N GLY A 77 -15.96 -5.17 2.57
CA GLY A 77 -15.69 -3.86 1.97
C GLY A 77 -15.09 -2.86 2.97
N VAL A 78 -15.48 -2.93 4.24
CA VAL A 78 -14.90 -2.12 5.32
C VAL A 78 -13.44 -2.54 5.59
N VAL A 79 -13.16 -3.84 5.61
CA VAL A 79 -11.79 -4.35 5.77
C VAL A 79 -10.91 -3.89 4.60
N ALA A 80 -11.43 -3.97 3.37
CA ALA A 80 -10.75 -3.46 2.18
C ALA A 80 -10.48 -1.95 2.28
N LEU A 81 -11.45 -1.16 2.75
CA LEU A 81 -11.29 0.27 2.95
C LEU A 81 -10.21 0.61 3.99
N ILE A 82 -10.15 -0.13 5.10
CA ILE A 82 -9.10 0.04 6.10
C ILE A 82 -7.73 -0.25 5.47
N ALA A 83 -7.61 -1.30 4.67
CA ALA A 83 -6.39 -1.62 3.95
C ALA A 83 -6.00 -0.47 2.98
N VAL A 84 -6.96 0.06 2.22
CA VAL A 84 -6.76 1.23 1.34
C VAL A 84 -6.27 2.44 2.14
N GLY A 85 -6.86 2.72 3.30
CA GLY A 85 -6.47 3.83 4.16
C GLY A 85 -5.06 3.69 4.69
N VAL A 86 -4.68 2.51 5.18
CA VAL A 86 -3.33 2.24 5.70
C VAL A 86 -2.28 2.35 4.58
N VAL A 87 -2.51 1.70 3.44
CA VAL A 87 -1.59 1.73 2.30
C VAL A 87 -1.50 3.15 1.72
N GLY A 88 -2.63 3.84 1.58
CA GLY A 88 -2.74 5.20 1.08
C GLY A 88 -2.03 6.23 1.97
N ALA A 89 -2.30 6.22 3.27
CA ALA A 89 -1.65 7.15 4.20
C ALA A 89 -0.13 6.93 4.26
N ALA A 90 0.30 5.67 4.29
CA ALA A 90 1.71 5.32 4.26
C ALA A 90 2.41 5.80 2.98
N GLY A 91 1.78 5.64 1.81
CA GLY A 91 2.39 6.08 0.55
C GLY A 91 2.39 7.57 0.32
N VAL A 92 1.40 8.30 0.84
CA VAL A 92 1.47 9.76 0.91
C VAL A 92 2.66 10.20 1.77
N GLY A 93 2.91 9.52 2.90
CA GLY A 93 4.08 9.77 3.74
C GLY A 93 5.40 9.54 3.00
N LEU A 94 5.53 8.43 2.25
CA LEU A 94 6.73 8.16 1.44
C LEU A 94 6.92 9.19 0.31
N ALA A 95 5.84 9.58 -0.37
CA ALA A 95 5.89 10.63 -1.39
C ALA A 95 6.32 11.98 -0.80
N ALA A 96 5.86 12.31 0.41
CA ALA A 96 6.29 13.50 1.13
C ALA A 96 7.79 13.44 1.49
N VAL A 97 8.30 12.30 1.94
CA VAL A 97 9.75 12.09 2.18
C VAL A 97 10.55 12.31 0.90
N ALA A 98 10.15 11.67 -0.20
CA ALA A 98 10.83 11.81 -1.49
C ALA A 98 10.83 13.27 -1.98
N TYR A 99 9.70 13.97 -1.83
CA TYR A 99 9.60 15.39 -2.17
C TYR A 99 10.50 16.27 -1.29
N LEU A 100 10.54 16.01 0.02
CA LEU A 100 11.43 16.74 0.94
C LEU A 100 12.90 16.55 0.57
N ARG A 101 13.30 15.33 0.19
CA ARG A 101 14.65 15.02 -0.28
C ARG A 101 15.01 15.80 -1.54
N ILE A 102 14.15 15.80 -2.56
CA ILE A 102 14.39 16.58 -3.80
C ILE A 102 14.50 18.09 -3.51
N ARG A 103 13.75 18.59 -2.53
CA ARG A 103 13.70 20.03 -2.25
C ARG A 103 14.88 20.54 -1.42
N HIS A 104 15.41 19.73 -0.50
CA HIS A 104 16.44 20.16 0.45
C HIS A 104 17.80 19.49 0.20
N GLY A 105 17.88 18.53 -0.72
CA GLY A 105 19.13 17.88 -1.11
C GLY A 105 19.93 17.33 0.08
N ASP A 106 21.22 17.68 0.11
CA ASP A 106 22.19 17.30 1.16
C ASP A 106 22.23 18.26 2.36
N GLU A 107 21.39 19.29 2.40
CA GLU A 107 21.40 20.31 3.47
C GLU A 107 20.76 19.83 4.78
N PHE A 108 20.45 18.54 4.91
CA PHE A 108 19.90 18.01 6.15
C PHE A 108 20.96 17.98 7.25
N ASP A 109 20.70 18.72 8.32
CA ASP A 109 21.34 18.47 9.61
C ASP A 109 21.08 17.01 10.05
N GLU A 110 22.03 16.42 10.77
CA GLU A 110 22.04 15.00 11.11
C GLU A 110 20.78 14.57 11.90
N HIS A 111 20.29 15.44 12.78
CA HIS A 111 19.04 15.21 13.51
C HIS A 111 17.81 15.12 12.58
N THR A 112 17.77 15.98 11.56
CA THR A 112 16.69 16.01 10.57
C THR A 112 16.77 14.78 9.66
N ALA A 113 17.97 14.41 9.22
CA ALA A 113 18.20 13.21 8.42
C ALA A 113 17.70 11.94 9.14
N HIS A 114 18.02 11.79 10.42
CA HIS A 114 17.51 10.68 11.24
C HIS A 114 15.98 10.68 11.36
N SER A 115 15.36 11.84 11.55
CA SER A 115 13.90 11.95 11.68
C SER A 115 13.19 11.58 10.38
N VAL A 116 13.71 12.03 9.24
CA VAL A 116 13.20 11.69 7.90
C VAL A 116 13.35 10.19 7.63
N LEU A 117 14.50 9.59 7.95
CA LEU A 117 14.72 8.14 7.80
C LEU A 117 13.78 7.32 8.69
N ASN A 118 13.57 7.72 9.96
CA ASN A 118 12.62 7.06 10.84
C ASN A 118 11.19 7.11 10.29
N PHE A 119 10.78 8.27 9.76
CA PHE A 119 9.46 8.41 9.17
C PHE A 119 9.30 7.58 7.89
N GLU A 120 10.34 7.50 7.05
CA GLU A 120 10.37 6.58 5.90
C GLU A 120 10.20 5.12 6.33
N ASP A 121 10.94 4.68 7.35
CA ASP A 121 10.86 3.31 7.87
C ASP A 121 9.45 3.00 8.41
N LEU A 122 8.87 3.93 9.17
CA LEU A 122 7.50 3.82 9.69
C LEU A 122 6.48 3.70 8.55
N CYS A 123 6.56 4.58 7.53
CA CYS A 123 5.67 4.53 6.38
C CYS A 123 5.87 3.25 5.56
N SER A 124 7.12 2.80 5.38
CA SER A 124 7.43 1.55 4.68
C SER A 124 6.79 0.36 5.39
N MET A 125 6.97 0.26 6.71
CA MET A 125 6.42 -0.83 7.52
C MET A 125 4.89 -0.78 7.56
N ALA A 126 4.30 0.38 7.81
CA ALA A 126 2.86 0.55 7.86
C ALA A 126 2.20 0.20 6.52
N GLY A 127 2.72 0.70 5.40
CA GLY A 127 2.10 0.47 4.10
C GLY A 127 2.35 -0.92 3.53
N LEU A 128 3.60 -1.41 3.56
CA LEU A 128 3.95 -2.68 2.92
C LEU A 128 3.68 -3.89 3.82
N ALA A 129 4.04 -3.82 5.10
CA ALA A 129 3.81 -4.94 6.01
C ALA A 129 2.37 -4.94 6.51
N THR A 130 1.93 -3.90 7.23
CA THR A 130 0.57 -3.86 7.79
C THR A 130 -0.48 -3.80 6.69
N GLY A 131 -0.29 -2.93 5.68
CA GLY A 131 -1.18 -2.85 4.53
C GLY A 131 -1.20 -4.13 3.68
N GLY A 132 -0.05 -4.80 3.53
CA GLY A 132 0.04 -6.11 2.87
C GLY A 132 -0.75 -7.19 3.61
N VAL A 133 -0.59 -7.29 4.93
CA VAL A 133 -1.36 -8.21 5.78
C VAL A 133 -2.86 -7.91 5.71
N ALA A 134 -3.26 -6.64 5.77
CA ALA A 134 -4.66 -6.24 5.65
C ALA A 134 -5.24 -6.60 4.26
N THR A 135 -4.44 -6.48 3.21
CA THR A 135 -4.80 -6.91 1.85
C THR A 135 -5.00 -8.42 1.77
N VAL A 136 -4.08 -9.21 2.32
CA VAL A 136 -4.21 -10.68 2.38
C VAL A 136 -5.43 -11.10 3.19
N ALA A 137 -5.69 -10.46 4.33
CA ALA A 137 -6.86 -10.73 5.15
C ALA A 137 -8.16 -10.43 4.38
N THR A 138 -8.22 -9.29 3.68
CA THR A 138 -9.35 -8.92 2.81
C THR A 138 -9.62 -10.03 1.78
N TYR A 139 -8.58 -10.46 1.06
CA TYR A 139 -8.71 -11.49 0.05
C TYR A 139 -9.03 -12.86 0.62
N SER A 140 -8.56 -13.19 1.83
CA SER A 140 -8.93 -14.45 2.50
C SER A 140 -10.44 -14.52 2.75
N PHE A 141 -11.07 -13.42 3.18
CA PHE A 141 -12.53 -13.35 3.34
C PHE A 141 -13.27 -13.40 2.00
N VAL A 142 -12.76 -12.72 0.97
CA VAL A 142 -13.35 -12.79 -0.38
C VAL A 142 -13.28 -14.21 -0.92
N LEU A 143 -12.13 -14.88 -0.77
CA LEU A 143 -11.90 -16.24 -1.24
C LEU A 143 -12.76 -17.29 -0.52
N LEU A 144 -13.10 -17.07 0.75
CA LEU A 144 -14.09 -17.88 1.46
C LEU A 144 -15.43 -17.96 0.71
N GLY A 145 -15.82 -16.88 0.01
CA GLY A 145 -17.05 -16.83 -0.77
C GLY A 145 -17.06 -17.78 -1.98
N PHE A 146 -15.90 -18.16 -2.52
CA PHE A 146 -15.83 -19.16 -3.59
C PHE A 146 -16.16 -20.57 -3.11
N GLY A 147 -16.07 -20.83 -1.80
CA GLY A 147 -16.59 -22.06 -1.19
C GLY A 147 -18.12 -22.09 -1.06
N GLY A 148 -18.82 -21.05 -1.53
CA GLY A 148 -20.28 -20.96 -1.51
C GLY A 148 -20.86 -20.72 -0.11
N VAL A 149 -22.18 -20.90 0.01
CA VAL A 149 -22.92 -20.64 1.26
C VAL A 149 -22.47 -21.57 2.39
N ASP A 150 -22.13 -22.82 2.08
CA ASP A 150 -21.73 -23.81 3.08
C ASP A 150 -20.39 -23.48 3.74
N ALA A 151 -19.40 -22.99 2.97
CA ALA A 151 -18.13 -22.54 3.53
C ALA A 151 -18.31 -21.34 4.46
N VAL A 152 -19.18 -20.39 4.08
CA VAL A 152 -19.52 -19.23 4.93
C VAL A 152 -20.22 -19.68 6.22
N ARG A 153 -21.13 -20.65 6.14
CA ARG A 153 -21.79 -21.24 7.32
C ARG A 153 -20.81 -21.97 8.22
N ALA A 154 -19.89 -22.76 7.66
CA ALA A 154 -18.84 -23.43 8.43
C ALA A 154 -17.94 -22.44 9.17
N TRP A 155 -17.53 -21.35 8.50
CA TRP A 155 -16.78 -20.27 9.13
C TRP A 155 -17.56 -19.63 10.30
N MET A 156 -18.85 -19.37 10.12
CA MET A 156 -19.69 -18.83 11.19
C MET A 156 -19.85 -19.80 12.35
N ALA A 157 -19.94 -21.11 12.08
CA ALA A 157 -20.05 -22.14 13.11
C ALA A 157 -18.78 -22.24 13.98
N LEU A 158 -17.61 -21.89 13.43
CA LEU A 158 -16.35 -21.79 14.17
C LEU A 158 -16.22 -20.51 15.02
N GLY A 159 -17.29 -19.70 15.12
CA GLY A 159 -17.30 -18.43 15.82
C GLY A 159 -16.90 -17.23 14.96
N GLY A 160 -16.72 -17.43 13.64
CA GLY A 160 -16.47 -16.35 12.70
C GLY A 160 -17.68 -15.44 12.51
N GLY A 161 -17.45 -14.14 12.32
CA GLY A 161 -18.49 -13.23 11.85
C GLY A 161 -18.78 -13.44 10.36
N ASN A 162 -19.97 -13.10 9.89
CA ASN A 162 -20.30 -13.12 8.46
C ASN A 162 -19.60 -11.95 7.72
N PRO A 163 -18.62 -12.20 6.82
CA PRO A 163 -17.90 -11.14 6.11
C PRO A 163 -18.73 -10.48 4.99
N PHE A 164 -19.78 -11.16 4.51
CA PHE A 164 -20.65 -10.69 3.42
C PHE A 164 -21.92 -10.00 3.92
N ALA A 165 -22.21 -10.08 5.22
CA ALA A 165 -23.31 -9.34 5.82
C ALA A 165 -23.11 -7.83 5.64
N ALA A 166 -24.23 -7.11 5.56
CA ALA A 166 -24.22 -5.66 5.50
C ALA A 166 -23.44 -5.06 6.68
N SER A 167 -22.62 -4.06 6.38
CA SER A 167 -21.89 -3.27 7.35
C SER A 167 -22.74 -2.11 7.85
N SER A 168 -22.37 -1.54 8.99
CA SER A 168 -22.99 -0.32 9.53
C SER A 168 -22.50 0.95 8.85
N LEU A 169 -21.47 0.87 8.00
CA LEU A 169 -20.94 2.00 7.25
C LEU A 169 -21.63 2.05 5.88
N PRO A 170 -22.17 3.22 5.46
CA PRO A 170 -22.86 3.36 4.18
C PRO A 170 -21.87 3.49 3.00
N LEU A 171 -20.79 2.70 3.01
CA LEU A 171 -19.78 2.69 1.96
C LEU A 171 -19.90 1.41 1.16
N ASN A 172 -20.29 1.58 -0.10
CA ASN A 172 -20.43 0.47 -1.03
C ASN A 172 -19.08 0.02 -1.60
N VAL A 173 -19.02 -1.22 -2.08
CA VAL A 173 -17.81 -1.83 -2.66
C VAL A 173 -17.28 -1.04 -3.85
N GLY A 174 -18.20 -0.49 -4.67
CA GLY A 174 -17.86 0.33 -5.82
C GLY A 174 -17.02 1.54 -5.43
N THR A 175 -17.42 2.28 -4.39
CA THR A 175 -16.66 3.43 -3.88
C THR A 175 -15.28 3.01 -3.43
N VAL A 176 -15.16 1.93 -2.65
CA VAL A 176 -13.87 1.43 -2.15
C VAL A 176 -12.94 1.07 -3.31
N ALA A 177 -13.45 0.35 -4.32
CA ALA A 177 -12.65 -0.07 -5.47
C ALA A 177 -12.20 1.12 -6.34
N VAL A 178 -13.08 2.10 -6.57
CA VAL A 178 -12.73 3.32 -7.31
C VAL A 178 -11.70 4.14 -6.55
N THR A 179 -11.88 4.32 -5.24
CA THR A 179 -10.88 5.03 -4.41
C THR A 179 -9.53 4.34 -4.46
N ALA A 180 -9.49 3.00 -4.28
CA ALA A 180 -8.26 2.24 -4.37
C ALA A 180 -7.58 2.42 -5.74
N LEU A 181 -8.35 2.34 -6.83
CA LEU A 181 -7.85 2.52 -8.19
C LEU A 181 -7.26 3.92 -8.40
N VAL A 182 -7.99 4.97 -8.04
CA VAL A 182 -7.56 6.36 -8.22
C VAL A 182 -6.28 6.65 -7.42
N VAL A 183 -6.23 6.24 -6.15
CA VAL A 183 -5.04 6.43 -5.31
C VAL A 183 -3.86 5.61 -5.83
N GLY A 184 -4.10 4.39 -6.31
CA GLY A 184 -3.08 3.55 -6.95
C GLY A 184 -2.48 4.21 -8.19
N VAL A 185 -3.31 4.75 -9.07
CA VAL A 185 -2.87 5.53 -10.25
C VAL A 185 -2.05 6.74 -9.82
N TRP A 186 -2.53 7.48 -8.81
CA TRP A 186 -1.81 8.63 -8.27
C TRP A 186 -0.41 8.25 -7.78
N PHE A 187 -0.24 7.11 -7.09
CA PHE A 187 1.09 6.64 -6.66
C PHE A 187 2.01 6.28 -7.83
N HIS A 188 1.51 5.67 -8.91
CA HIS A 188 2.36 5.42 -10.08
C HIS A 188 2.78 6.71 -10.78
N VAL A 189 1.85 7.66 -10.93
CA VAL A 189 2.15 8.99 -11.50
C VAL A 189 3.16 9.73 -10.61
N MET A 190 2.94 9.72 -9.29
CA MET A 190 3.84 10.37 -8.34
C MET A 190 5.23 9.73 -8.33
N SER A 191 5.31 8.40 -8.35
CA SER A 191 6.59 7.69 -8.43
C SER A 191 7.34 8.02 -9.72
N ALA A 192 6.64 8.08 -10.86
CA ALA A 192 7.24 8.46 -12.14
C ALA A 192 7.73 9.91 -12.12
N TYR A 193 6.91 10.83 -11.60
CA TYR A 193 7.26 12.24 -11.44
C TYR A 193 8.51 12.43 -10.56
N LEU A 194 8.54 11.78 -9.39
CA LEU A 194 9.68 11.85 -8.46
C LEU A 194 10.95 11.26 -9.06
N HIS A 195 10.84 10.15 -9.81
CA HIS A 195 11.97 9.54 -10.49
C HIS A 195 12.57 10.48 -11.54
N VAL A 196 11.74 11.09 -12.38
CA VAL A 196 12.19 12.05 -13.40
C VAL A 196 12.80 13.29 -12.76
N ARG A 197 12.16 13.85 -11.71
CA ARG A 197 12.69 14.98 -10.95
C ARG A 197 14.06 14.69 -10.33
N GLY A 198 14.22 13.53 -9.67
CA GLY A 198 15.49 13.13 -9.06
C GLY A 198 16.63 12.99 -10.08
N MET A 199 16.32 12.53 -11.29
CA MET A 199 17.29 12.47 -12.39
C MET A 199 17.69 13.85 -12.93
N VAL A 200 16.74 14.79 -13.03
CA VAL A 200 16.95 16.11 -13.66
C VAL A 200 17.60 17.11 -12.73
N ASP A 201 17.19 17.16 -11.46
CA ASP A 201 17.59 18.24 -10.56
C ASP A 201 18.96 17.98 -9.89
N GLU A 202 19.33 16.74 -9.56
CA GLU A 202 20.50 16.52 -8.66
C GLU A 202 21.35 15.25 -8.91
N GLY A 203 20.99 14.37 -9.84
CA GLY A 203 21.70 13.09 -10.00
C GLY A 203 21.58 12.16 -8.78
N ILE A 204 20.56 12.36 -7.94
CA ILE A 204 20.29 11.58 -6.73
C ILE A 204 19.46 10.35 -7.08
N ALA A 205 19.94 9.17 -6.68
CA ALA A 205 19.19 7.93 -6.79
C ALA A 205 18.10 7.84 -5.70
N LEU A 206 16.83 8.05 -6.07
CA LEU A 206 15.65 7.92 -5.19
C LEU A 206 15.08 6.52 -5.13
#